data_AF-A0A9P0HWZ8-F1
#
_entry.id   AF-A0A9P0HWZ8-F1
#
_cell.length_a   1.000
_cell.length_b   1.000
_cell.length_c   1.000
_cell.angle_alpha   90.00
_cell.angle_beta   90.00
_cell.angle_gamma   90.00
#
_symmetry.space_group_name_H-M   'P 1'
#
loop_
_entity.id
_entity.type
_entity.pdbx_description
1 polymer ?
#
loop_
_entity_poly.entity_id
_entity_poly.type
_entity_poly.pdbx_seq_one_letter_code
_entity_poly.pdbx_strand_id
1 'polypeptide(L)'
;MSNTIVQYILLRTDLLKELGWSIGSVVAQACHASTAVLHLYKDDETTIKYLDDMDNMHKVVLEVPNQESLLKVSEKLKENFVSHKLWIEQPENIPTCIALKPYPKDEVKKAALIAYHQAISLFVRVKKDPNQCMQSADRQVHETDLTPRASL
;
A
#
# COMPACT_ATOMS: atom_id res chain seq x y z
N MET A 1 -0.21 18.77 -21.00
CA MET A 1 0.20 17.42 -20.55
C MET A 1 -1.01 16.52 -20.69
N SER A 2 -0.88 15.33 -21.29
CA SER A 2 -1.99 14.38 -21.38
C SER A 2 -2.42 13.98 -19.96
N ASN A 3 -3.66 14.30 -19.59
CA ASN A 3 -4.19 14.03 -18.26
C ASN A 3 -4.52 12.53 -18.16
N THR A 4 -3.47 11.71 -18.05
CA THR A 4 -3.57 10.24 -18.05
C THR A 4 -4.50 9.80 -16.93
N ILE A 5 -5.55 9.06 -17.25
CA ILE A 5 -6.47 8.51 -16.26
C ILE A 5 -5.87 7.21 -15.72
N VAL A 6 -5.92 7.04 -14.41
CA VAL A 6 -5.31 5.91 -13.71
C VAL A 6 -6.25 5.38 -12.64
N GLN A 7 -6.26 4.07 -12.47
CA GLN A 7 -6.92 3.42 -11.35
C GLN A 7 -5.88 3.00 -10.30
N TYR A 8 -6.05 3.46 -9.07
CA TYR A 8 -5.23 3.02 -7.94
C TYR A 8 -5.88 1.85 -7.20
N ILE A 9 -5.07 0.87 -6.85
CA ILE A 9 -5.46 -0.28 -6.02
C ILE A 9 -4.49 -0.36 -4.84
N LEU A 10 -5.02 -0.33 -3.62
CA LEU A 10 -4.25 -0.43 -2.39
C LEU A 10 -4.45 -1.84 -1.83
N LEU A 11 -3.36 -2.59 -1.73
CA LEU A 11 -3.38 -4.01 -1.45
C LEU A 11 -2.69 -4.30 -0.11
N ARG A 12 -3.35 -5.07 0.75
CA ARG A 12 -2.74 -5.55 1.99
C ARG A 12 -1.61 -6.53 1.71
N THR A 13 -0.45 -6.26 2.29
CA THR A 13 0.75 -7.11 2.09
C THR A 13 0.95 -8.15 3.16
N ASP A 14 0.39 -7.96 4.36
CA ASP A 14 0.33 -8.98 5.42
C ASP A 14 -0.41 -10.24 4.97
N LEU A 15 -1.39 -10.13 4.07
CA LEU A 15 -2.08 -11.29 3.48
C LEU A 15 -1.08 -12.30 2.89
N LEU A 16 -0.10 -11.81 2.11
CA LEU A 16 0.92 -12.64 1.48
C LEU A 16 2.06 -12.98 2.46
N LYS A 17 2.58 -11.97 3.17
CA LYS A 17 3.83 -12.08 3.93
C LYS A 17 3.66 -12.79 5.28
N GLU A 18 2.47 -12.70 5.88
CA GLU A 18 2.22 -13.12 7.26
C GLU A 18 1.06 -14.12 7.37
N LEU A 19 0.00 -13.95 6.58
CA LEU A 19 -1.22 -14.75 6.66
C LEU A 19 -1.27 -15.90 5.63
N GLY A 20 -0.20 -16.09 4.85
CA GLY A 20 -0.01 -17.26 3.99
C GLY A 20 -0.92 -17.32 2.75
N TRP A 21 -1.54 -16.21 2.33
CA TRP A 21 -2.35 -16.19 1.12
C TRP A 21 -1.48 -16.41 -0.11
N SER A 22 -2.00 -17.17 -1.08
CA SER A 22 -1.31 -17.33 -2.36
C SER A 22 -1.30 -16.01 -3.15
N ILE A 23 -0.29 -15.83 -4.01
CA ILE A 23 -0.25 -14.70 -4.95
C ILE A 23 -1.53 -14.66 -5.79
N GLY A 24 -2.01 -15.81 -6.27
CA GLY A 24 -3.24 -15.90 -7.05
C GLY A 24 -4.46 -15.41 -6.30
N SER A 25 -4.60 -15.77 -5.02
CA SER A 25 -5.68 -15.29 -4.14
C SER A 25 -5.63 -13.77 -4.01
N VAL A 26 -4.46 -13.21 -3.72
CA VAL A 26 -4.27 -11.75 -3.56
C VAL A 26 -4.55 -11.00 -4.87
N VAL A 27 -4.13 -11.53 -6.02
CA VAL A 27 -4.44 -10.97 -7.34
C VAL A 27 -5.95 -10.98 -7.61
N ALA A 28 -6.63 -12.09 -7.30
CA ALA A 28 -8.09 -12.19 -7.47
C ALA A 28 -8.82 -11.10 -6.68
N GLN A 29 -8.41 -10.83 -5.44
CA GLN A 29 -8.97 -9.75 -4.62
C GLN A 29 -8.84 -8.38 -5.30
N ALA A 30 -7.66 -8.05 -5.83
CA ALA A 30 -7.43 -6.81 -6.56
C ALA A 30 -8.30 -6.70 -7.82
N CYS A 31 -8.46 -7.80 -8.57
CA CYS A 31 -9.34 -7.88 -9.74
C CYS A 31 -10.82 -7.66 -9.36
N HIS A 32 -11.29 -8.29 -8.28
CA HIS A 32 -12.64 -8.09 -7.77
C HIS A 32 -12.90 -6.65 -7.36
N ALA A 33 -11.99 -6.05 -6.58
CA ALA A 33 -12.09 -4.65 -6.17
C ALA A 33 -12.12 -3.69 -7.36
N SER A 34 -11.22 -3.88 -8.32
CA SER A 34 -11.12 -3.09 -9.56
C SER A 34 -12.41 -3.18 -10.38
N THR A 35 -12.94 -4.40 -10.58
CA THR A 35 -14.19 -4.61 -11.34
C THR A 35 -15.38 -4.01 -10.61
N ALA A 36 -15.48 -4.21 -9.30
CA ALA A 36 -16.57 -3.71 -8.49
C ALA A 36 -16.64 -2.17 -8.50
N VAL A 37 -15.50 -1.49 -8.34
CA VAL A 37 -15.49 -0.01 -8.35
C VAL A 37 -15.82 0.54 -9.74
N LEU A 38 -15.36 -0.09 -10.82
CA LEU A 38 -15.73 0.31 -12.18
C LEU A 38 -17.24 0.16 -12.41
N HIS A 39 -17.85 -0.92 -11.90
CA HIS A 39 -19.31 -1.10 -11.99
C HIS A 39 -20.09 -0.08 -11.14
N LEU A 40 -19.64 0.17 -9.90
CA LEU A 40 -20.29 1.11 -8.98
C LEU A 40 -20.29 2.54 -9.52
N TYR A 41 -19.27 2.92 -10.27
CA TYR A 41 -19.11 4.25 -10.84
C TYR A 41 -19.11 4.23 -12.38
N LYS A 42 -19.84 3.30 -12.98
CA LYS A 42 -19.88 3.10 -14.44
C LYS A 42 -20.40 4.32 -15.21
N ASP A 43 -21.25 5.12 -14.58
CA ASP A 43 -21.89 6.30 -15.17
C ASP A 43 -21.10 7.60 -14.91
N ASP A 44 -19.96 7.53 -14.20
CA ASP A 44 -19.07 8.67 -13.98
C ASP A 44 -18.25 8.98 -15.24
N GLU A 45 -18.15 10.25 -15.62
CA GLU A 45 -17.49 10.69 -16.85
C GLU A 45 -16.02 10.23 -16.96
N THR A 46 -15.30 10.16 -15.84
CA THR A 46 -13.90 9.71 -15.84
C THR A 46 -13.81 8.20 -15.96
N THR A 47 -14.72 7.46 -15.33
CA THR A 47 -14.81 6.00 -15.52
C THR A 47 -15.12 5.67 -16.97
N ILE A 48 -16.08 6.36 -17.58
CA ILE A 48 -16.43 6.19 -19.00
C ILE A 48 -15.22 6.44 -19.88
N LYS A 49 -14.55 7.60 -19.74
CA LYS A 49 -13.32 7.92 -20.50
C LYS A 49 -12.21 6.90 -20.31
N TYR A 50 -12.05 6.36 -19.10
CA TYR A 50 -11.08 5.32 -18.80
C TYR A 50 -11.40 3.99 -19.50
N LEU A 51 -12.69 3.66 -19.62
CA LEU A 51 -13.16 2.43 -20.26
C LEU A 51 -13.29 2.58 -21.78
N ASP A 52 -13.44 3.79 -22.33
CA ASP A 52 -13.44 4.05 -23.77
C ASP A 52 -12.03 3.87 -24.37
N ASP A 53 -10.98 4.08 -23.59
CA ASP A 53 -9.57 3.93 -23.97
C ASP A 53 -8.97 2.63 -23.39
N MET A 54 -9.59 1.48 -23.71
CA MET A 54 -9.26 0.19 -23.08
C MET A 54 -7.80 -0.23 -23.23
N ASP A 55 -7.20 0.01 -24.40
CA ASP A 55 -5.83 -0.42 -24.71
C ASP A 55 -4.77 0.41 -23.96
N ASN A 56 -5.14 1.59 -23.46
CA ASN A 56 -4.25 2.47 -22.68
C ASN A 56 -4.66 2.57 -21.19
N MET A 57 -5.51 1.66 -20.71
CA MET A 57 -5.85 1.58 -19.28
C MET A 57 -4.61 1.41 -18.41
N HIS A 58 -4.45 2.29 -17.42
CA HIS A 58 -3.36 2.22 -16.47
C HIS A 58 -3.85 1.94 -15.05
N LYS A 59 -3.29 0.90 -14.42
CA LYS A 59 -3.55 0.56 -13.01
C LYS A 59 -2.25 0.67 -12.22
N VAL A 60 -2.32 1.29 -11.04
CA VAL A 60 -1.20 1.40 -10.10
C VAL A 60 -1.57 0.67 -8.82
N VAL A 61 -0.75 -0.32 -8.44
CA VAL A 61 -0.92 -1.07 -7.20
C VAL A 61 0.03 -0.49 -6.15
N LEU A 62 -0.50 -0.16 -4.98
CA LEU A 62 0.24 0.33 -3.81
C LEU A 62 0.08 -0.64 -2.65
N GLU A 63 1.13 -0.76 -1.85
CA GLU A 63 1.13 -1.60 -0.66
C GLU A 63 0.49 -0.89 0.54
N VAL A 64 -0.28 -1.64 1.33
CA VAL A 64 -0.74 -1.26 2.66
C VAL A 64 -0.29 -2.36 3.63
N PRO A 65 0.27 -2.03 4.79
CA PRO A 65 0.92 -3.04 5.62
C PRO A 65 -0.09 -4.02 6.24
N ASN A 66 -1.25 -3.56 6.69
CA ASN A 66 -2.21 -4.40 7.42
C ASN A 66 -3.65 -3.87 7.34
N GLN A 67 -4.59 -4.63 7.93
CA GLN A 67 -6.02 -4.29 7.98
C GLN A 67 -6.29 -2.91 8.59
N GLU A 68 -5.67 -2.61 9.73
CA GLU A 68 -5.90 -1.34 10.43
C GLU A 68 -5.52 -0.15 9.55
N SER A 69 -4.38 -0.22 8.87
CA SER A 69 -3.93 0.80 7.93
C SER A 69 -4.86 0.91 6.73
N LEU A 70 -5.38 -0.21 6.22
CA LEU A 70 -6.33 -0.23 5.12
C LEU A 70 -7.64 0.50 5.49
N LEU A 71 -8.20 0.20 6.66
CA LEU A 71 -9.43 0.83 7.16
C LEU A 71 -9.24 2.34 7.36
N LYS A 72 -8.14 2.77 7.99
CA LYS A 72 -7.80 4.20 8.13
C LYS A 72 -7.68 4.91 6.79
N VAL A 73 -7.16 4.23 5.76
CA VAL A 73 -7.11 4.79 4.41
C VAL A 73 -8.52 4.90 3.82
N SER A 74 -9.37 3.88 3.96
CA SER A 74 -10.76 3.93 3.50
C SER A 74 -11.55 5.08 4.14
N GLU A 75 -11.39 5.29 5.44
CA GLU A 75 -12.02 6.41 6.17
C GLU A 75 -11.59 7.77 5.61
N LYS A 76 -10.28 7.98 5.41
CA LYS A 76 -9.76 9.24 4.84
C LYS A 76 -10.22 9.46 3.41
N LEU A 77 -10.26 8.42 2.60
CA LEU A 77 -10.79 8.52 1.24
C LEU A 77 -12.26 8.96 1.28
N LYS A 78 -13.05 8.44 2.21
CA LYS A 78 -14.44 8.85 2.43
C LYS A 78 -14.55 10.31 2.89
N GLU A 79 -13.75 10.73 3.86
CA GLU A 79 -13.70 12.12 4.36
C GLU A 79 -13.34 13.14 3.27
N ASN A 80 -12.50 12.74 2.32
CA ASN A 80 -12.06 13.57 1.20
C ASN A 80 -12.91 13.37 -0.06
N PHE A 81 -14.08 12.72 0.06
CA PHE A 81 -15.01 12.47 -1.06
C PHE A 81 -14.37 11.75 -2.26
N VAL A 82 -13.37 10.91 -1.99
CA VAL A 82 -12.72 10.08 -3.00
C VAL A 82 -13.53 8.80 -3.17
N SER A 83 -14.11 8.63 -4.35
CA SER A 83 -14.90 7.46 -4.72
C SER A 83 -14.01 6.22 -4.79
N HIS A 84 -14.33 5.23 -3.97
CA HIS A 84 -13.54 4.01 -3.82
C HIS A 84 -14.41 2.85 -3.36
N LYS A 85 -13.88 1.63 -3.51
CA LYS A 85 -14.47 0.39 -3.01
C LYS A 85 -13.48 -0.30 -2.09
N LEU A 86 -13.84 -0.44 -0.82
CA LEU A 86 -13.24 -1.43 0.08
C LEU A 86 -13.77 -2.81 -0.29
N TRP A 87 -12.88 -3.70 -0.69
CA TRP A 87 -13.21 -5.10 -0.97
C TRP A 87 -13.03 -5.93 0.28
N ILE A 88 -14.03 -6.76 0.55
CA ILE A 88 -14.10 -7.60 1.74
C ILE A 88 -14.38 -9.02 1.25
N GLU A 89 -13.44 -9.91 1.50
CA GLU A 89 -13.56 -11.32 1.15
C GLU A 89 -14.60 -12.00 2.04
N GLN A 90 -15.42 -12.85 1.41
CA GLN A 90 -16.45 -13.65 2.07
C GLN A 90 -16.07 -15.14 1.99
N PRO A 91 -16.52 -15.99 2.93
CA PRO A 91 -17.43 -15.69 4.05
C PRO A 91 -16.76 -15.12 5.32
N GLU A 92 -15.43 -15.06 5.38
CA GLU A 92 -14.69 -14.68 6.61
C GLU A 92 -14.73 -13.18 6.91
N ASN A 93 -15.27 -12.37 6.00
CA ASN A 93 -15.44 -10.92 6.12
C ASN A 93 -14.10 -10.17 6.31
N ILE A 94 -13.08 -10.54 5.54
CA ILE A 94 -11.71 -10.00 5.64
C ILE A 94 -11.53 -8.84 4.64
N PRO A 95 -11.25 -7.60 5.10
CA PRO A 95 -10.93 -6.50 4.19
C PRO A 95 -9.56 -6.72 3.52
N THR A 96 -9.51 -6.89 2.20
CA THR A 96 -8.25 -7.29 1.52
C THR A 96 -7.59 -6.17 0.74
N CYS A 97 -8.37 -5.32 0.08
CA CYS A 97 -7.84 -4.21 -0.71
C CYS A 97 -8.87 -3.10 -0.91
N ILE A 98 -8.40 -1.95 -1.38
CA ILE A 98 -9.24 -0.83 -1.81
C ILE A 98 -8.93 -0.56 -3.28
N ALA A 99 -9.96 -0.40 -4.11
CA ALA A 99 -9.80 0.14 -5.46
C ALA A 99 -10.47 1.52 -5.54
N LEU A 100 -9.77 2.51 -6.09
CA LEU A 100 -10.36 3.81 -6.39
C LEU A 100 -11.12 3.73 -7.73
N LYS A 101 -12.12 4.60 -7.89
CA LYS A 101 -12.61 4.95 -9.23
C LYS A 101 -11.42 5.45 -10.08
N PRO A 102 -11.42 5.26 -11.41
CA PRO A 102 -10.45 5.95 -12.26
C PRO A 102 -10.51 7.47 -12.06
N TYR A 103 -9.33 8.07 -11.98
CA TYR A 103 -9.15 9.52 -11.80
C TYR A 103 -8.01 10.03 -12.70
N PRO A 104 -8.06 11.29 -13.13
CA PRO A 104 -6.91 11.89 -13.78
C PRO A 104 -5.72 11.94 -12.81
N LYS A 105 -4.52 11.61 -13.29
CA LYS A 105 -3.33 11.40 -12.45
C LYS A 105 -2.99 12.59 -11.54
N ASP A 106 -3.29 13.80 -11.98
CA ASP A 106 -3.00 15.02 -11.22
C ASP A 106 -4.03 15.31 -10.11
N GLU A 107 -5.27 14.85 -10.28
CA GLU A 107 -6.34 14.96 -9.27
C GLU A 107 -6.18 13.91 -8.18
N VAL A 108 -5.91 12.66 -8.60
CA VAL A 108 -5.73 11.56 -7.65
C VAL A 108 -4.44 11.70 -6.86
N LYS A 109 -3.40 12.35 -7.38
CA LYS A 109 -2.22 12.68 -6.56
C LYS A 109 -2.63 13.51 -5.35
N LYS A 110 -3.49 14.52 -5.49
CA LYS A 110 -3.93 15.31 -4.33
C LYS A 110 -4.75 14.48 -3.34
N ALA A 111 -5.63 13.60 -3.82
CA ALA A 111 -6.50 12.78 -2.97
C ALA A 111 -5.79 11.55 -2.35
N ALA A 112 -4.98 10.85 -3.13
CA ALA A 112 -4.19 9.70 -2.71
C ALA A 112 -2.93 10.10 -1.93
N LEU A 113 -2.29 11.27 -2.17
CA LEU A 113 -1.20 11.74 -1.31
C LEU A 113 -1.68 12.02 0.12
N ILE A 114 -2.92 12.45 0.33
CA ILE A 114 -3.47 12.68 1.69
C ILE A 114 -3.55 11.35 2.47
N ALA A 115 -3.96 10.26 1.81
CA ALA A 115 -3.94 8.92 2.40
C ALA A 115 -2.50 8.34 2.54
N TYR A 116 -1.66 8.56 1.53
CA TYR A 116 -0.29 8.04 1.42
C TYR A 116 0.69 8.70 2.42
N HIS A 117 0.63 10.04 2.60
CA HIS A 117 1.50 10.74 3.57
C HIS A 117 1.20 10.39 5.02
N GLN A 118 -0.06 10.07 5.36
CA GLN A 118 -0.41 9.69 6.73
C GLN A 118 -0.09 8.22 7.04
N ALA A 119 -0.12 7.31 6.07
CA ALA A 119 0.32 5.92 6.25
C ALA A 119 1.86 5.80 6.42
N ILE A 120 2.63 6.66 5.75
CA ILE A 120 4.10 6.65 5.82
C ILE A 120 4.65 7.33 7.10
N SER A 121 3.93 8.28 7.70
CA SER A 121 4.36 8.90 8.97
C SER A 121 4.49 7.88 10.11
N LEU A 122 3.71 6.80 10.10
CA LEU A 122 3.86 5.70 11.06
C LEU A 122 5.10 4.84 10.77
N PHE A 123 5.42 4.56 9.51
CA PHE A 123 6.54 3.69 9.14
C PHE A 123 7.91 4.35 9.31
N VAL A 124 7.99 5.67 9.11
CA VAL A 124 9.23 6.44 9.32
C VAL A 124 9.53 6.64 10.81
N ARG A 125 8.52 6.71 11.69
CA ARG A 125 8.74 6.91 13.13
C ARG A 125 9.25 5.66 13.86
N VAL A 126 8.88 4.46 13.41
CA VAL A 126 9.36 3.20 14.03
C VAL A 126 10.82 2.91 13.67
N LYS A 127 11.32 3.34 12.50
CA LYS A 127 12.75 3.24 12.16
C LYS A 127 13.62 4.38 12.71
N LYS A 128 13.02 5.33 13.43
CA LYS A 128 13.72 6.49 14.00
C LYS A 128 13.66 6.50 15.53
N ASP A 129 13.76 5.32 16.16
CA ASP A 129 14.21 5.26 17.56
C ASP A 129 15.74 5.15 17.57
N PRO A 130 16.49 6.26 17.72
CA PRO A 130 17.96 6.25 17.72
C PRO A 130 18.55 5.44 18.87
N ASN A 131 17.75 5.04 19.87
CA ASN A 131 18.24 4.30 21.03
C ASN A 131 18.41 2.79 20.78
N GLN A 132 17.84 2.23 19.71
CA GLN A 132 17.98 0.80 19.40
C GLN A 132 19.25 0.45 18.61
N CYS A 133 19.87 1.44 17.94
CA CYS A 133 21.10 1.22 17.16
C CYS A 133 22.36 1.19 18.06
N MET A 134 22.38 1.98 19.14
CA MET A 134 23.56 2.13 20.01
C MET A 134 23.88 0.89 20.87
N GLN A 135 22.90 0.04 21.17
CA GLN A 135 23.13 -1.14 22.02
C GLN A 135 23.76 -2.35 21.29
N SER A 136 23.85 -2.31 19.95
CA SER A 136 24.44 -3.39 19.16
C SER A 136 25.90 -3.13 18.73
N ALA A 137 26.37 -1.87 18.83
CA ALA A 137 27.73 -1.50 18.45
C ALA A 137 28.77 -1.67 19.59
N ASP A 138 28.34 -1.61 20.87
CA ASP A 138 29.25 -1.69 22.02
C ASP A 138 29.61 -3.13 22.46
N ARG A 139 29.09 -4.16 21.79
CA ARG A 139 29.36 -5.57 22.16
C ARG A 139 30.45 -6.29 21.36
N GLN A 140 31.14 -5.59 20.45
CA GLN A 140 32.21 -6.20 19.63
C GLN A 140 33.61 -5.61 19.84
N VAL A 141 33.85 -4.88 20.95
CA VAL A 141 35.20 -4.40 21.31
C VAL A 141 35.65 -4.99 22.64
N HIS A 142 35.54 -6.31 22.81
CA HIS A 142 36.21 -7.01 23.91
C HIS A 142 36.41 -8.49 23.58
N GLU A 143 37.36 -8.77 22.69
CA GLU A 143 38.17 -10.00 22.67
C GLU A 143 38.99 -10.02 21.37
N THR A 144 40.25 -9.59 21.45
CA THR A 144 41.42 -10.18 20.77
C THR A 144 42.62 -9.25 20.97
N ASP A 145 43.48 -9.54 21.94
CA ASP A 145 44.92 -9.71 21.65
C ASP A 145 45.67 -10.19 22.89
N LEU A 146 45.92 -11.50 22.93
CA LEU A 146 46.87 -12.12 23.85
C LEU A 146 48.23 -12.20 23.14
N THR A 147 49.17 -11.38 23.62
CA THR A 147 50.64 -11.59 23.69
C THR A 147 51.44 -11.97 22.43
N PRO A 148 52.53 -11.23 22.10
CA PRO A 148 53.62 -11.75 21.29
C PRO A 148 54.68 -12.46 22.14
N ARG A 149 54.99 -13.71 21.82
CA ARG A 149 56.24 -14.39 22.20
C ARG A 149 57.32 -14.08 21.17
N ALA A 150 58.51 -13.64 21.62
CA ALA A 150 59.80 -14.02 21.02
C ALA A 150 60.99 -13.63 21.93
N SER A 151 61.65 -14.65 22.48
CA SER A 151 63.11 -14.85 22.61
C SER A 151 64.07 -13.66 22.84
N LEU A 152 64.71 -13.63 24.02
CA LEU A 152 66.12 -14.04 24.28
C LEU A 152 66.32 -14.24 25.79
#